data_AF-A0A829ZBF3-F1
#
_entry.id   AF-A0A829ZBF3-F1
#
_cell.length_a   1.000
_cell.length_b   1.000
_cell.length_c   1.000
_cell.angle_alpha   90.00
_cell.angle_beta   90.00
_cell.angle_gamma   90.00
#
_symmetry.space_group_name_H-M   'P 1'
#
loop_
_entity.id
_entity.type
_entity.pdbx_description
1 polymer ?
#
loop_
_entity_poly.entity_id
_entity_poly.type
_entity_poly.pdbx_seq_one_letter_code
_entity_poly.pdbx_strand_id
1 'polypeptide(L)'
;MKRQILIMSIIYFIVMGLGYFWCNPNLIEKSILFELFTKTIIWSLLSYGLYILLKILSKTKILNILFKKAKFIMTYLPYIYLIIFLLEAFIGLVMVFIFKEYNYAYAFLPILTIIHATKLSQDLINKFTTY
;
A
#
# COMPACT_ATOMS: atom_id res chain seq x y z
N MET A 1 12.54 -13.42 -4.84
CA MET A 1 11.57 -12.30 -4.80
C MET A 1 10.11 -12.76 -4.87
N LYS A 2 9.66 -13.50 -5.91
CA LYS A 2 8.23 -13.94 -6.02
C LYS A 2 7.71 -14.77 -4.83
N ARG A 3 8.50 -15.75 -4.35
CA ARG A 3 8.11 -16.63 -3.22
C ARG A 3 8.00 -15.88 -1.89
N GLN A 4 8.91 -14.94 -1.61
CA GLN A 4 8.89 -14.13 -0.38
C GLN A 4 7.68 -13.18 -0.35
N ILE A 5 7.35 -12.53 -1.48
CA ILE A 5 6.18 -11.66 -1.58
C ILE A 5 4.89 -12.46 -1.32
N LEU A 6 4.78 -13.66 -1.92
CA LEU A 6 3.64 -14.55 -1.70
C LEU A 6 3.49 -14.91 -0.22
N ILE A 7 4.58 -15.34 0.44
CA ILE A 7 4.58 -15.71 1.86
C ILE A 7 4.16 -14.51 2.72
N MET A 8 4.72 -13.33 2.46
CA MET A 8 4.36 -12.12 3.21
C MET A 8 2.90 -11.72 3.00
N SER A 9 2.38 -11.79 1.76
CA SER A 9 0.96 -11.54 1.49
C SER A 9 0.06 -12.48 2.30
N ILE A 10 0.39 -13.78 2.35
CA ILE A 10 -0.36 -14.76 3.14
C ILE A 10 -0.33 -14.41 4.63
N ILE A 11 0.85 -14.09 5.19
CA ILE A 11 0.99 -13.69 6.60
C ILE A 11 0.11 -12.47 6.90
N TYR A 12 0.14 -11.45 6.06
CA TYR A 12 -0.64 -10.23 6.28
C TYR A 12 -2.15 -10.46 6.13
N PHE A 13 -2.57 -11.36 5.24
CA PHE A 13 -3.96 -11.80 5.18
C PHE A 13 -4.40 -12.52 6.46
N ILE A 14 -3.55 -13.38 7.02
CA ILE A 14 -3.80 -14.04 8.30
C ILE A 14 -3.90 -13.00 9.43
N VAL A 15 -2.98 -12.03 9.48
CA VAL A 15 -3.00 -10.95 10.48
C VAL A 15 -4.28 -10.11 10.39
N MET A 16 -4.75 -9.80 9.18
CA MET A 16 -6.04 -9.14 8.98
C MET A 16 -7.20 -9.97 9.54
N GLY A 17 -7.24 -11.28 9.25
CA GLY A 17 -8.25 -12.18 9.80
C GLY A 17 -8.20 -12.26 11.33
N LEU A 18 -7.00 -12.39 11.90
CA LEU A 18 -6.79 -12.37 13.35
C LEU A 18 -7.23 -11.05 13.98
N GLY A 19 -6.95 -9.92 13.32
CA GLY A 19 -7.42 -8.60 13.75
C GLY A 19 -8.94 -8.50 13.77
N TYR A 20 -9.62 -9.06 12.76
CA TYR A 20 -11.08 -9.17 12.75
C TYR A 20 -11.61 -9.98 13.94
N PHE A 21 -11.10 -11.19 14.14
CA PHE A 21 -11.52 -12.06 15.25
C PHE A 21 -11.18 -11.46 16.63
N TRP A 22 -10.07 -10.71 16.74
CA TRP A 22 -9.68 -10.01 17.96
C TRP A 22 -10.69 -8.92 18.36
N CYS A 23 -11.27 -8.24 17.39
CA CYS A 23 -12.28 -7.21 17.59
C CYS A 23 -13.67 -7.81 17.81
N ASN A 24 -13.98 -8.93 17.15
CA ASN A 24 -15.31 -9.53 17.21
C ASN A 24 -15.26 -11.07 17.35
N PRO A 25 -14.96 -11.60 18.55
CA PRO A 25 -14.69 -13.03 18.76
C PRO A 25 -15.92 -13.93 18.59
N ASN A 26 -17.13 -13.38 18.70
CA ASN A 26 -18.38 -14.16 18.74
C ASN A 26 -19.25 -14.03 17.48
N LEU A 27 -18.87 -13.17 16.53
CA LEU A 27 -19.66 -12.85 15.34
C LEU A 27 -18.84 -13.14 14.08
N ILE A 28 -19.29 -14.14 13.32
CA ILE A 28 -18.77 -14.46 11.98
C ILE A 28 -19.86 -14.11 10.98
N GLU A 29 -20.04 -12.82 10.74
CA GLU A 29 -20.91 -12.36 9.66
C GLU A 29 -20.12 -12.33 8.34
N LYS A 30 -20.51 -13.22 7.42
CA LYS A 30 -19.87 -13.35 6.10
C LYS A 30 -19.88 -12.04 5.30
N SER A 31 -20.95 -11.25 5.43
CA SER A 31 -21.09 -9.93 4.80
C SER A 31 -19.99 -8.96 5.24
N ILE A 32 -19.71 -8.89 6.53
CA ILE A 32 -18.71 -8.01 7.12
C ILE A 32 -17.30 -8.43 6.68
N LEU A 33 -17.01 -9.73 6.70
CA LEU A 33 -15.74 -10.25 6.20
C LEU A 33 -15.53 -9.89 4.73
N PHE A 34 -16.56 -10.06 3.89
CA PHE A 34 -16.49 -9.71 2.48
C PHE A 34 -16.24 -8.21 2.26
N GLU A 35 -16.90 -7.34 3.03
CA GLU A 35 -16.64 -5.90 3.01
C GLU A 35 -15.18 -5.57 3.39
N LEU A 36 -14.65 -6.21 4.44
CA LEU A 36 -13.26 -6.02 4.84
C LEU A 36 -12.30 -6.47 3.73
N PHE A 37 -12.53 -7.64 3.12
CA PHE A 37 -11.72 -8.14 2.01
C PHE A 37 -11.73 -7.18 0.80
N THR A 38 -12.90 -6.66 0.44
CA THR A 38 -13.01 -5.70 -0.68
C THR A 38 -12.28 -4.40 -0.38
N LYS A 39 -12.40 -3.83 0.83
CA LYS A 39 -11.61 -2.66 1.26
C LYS A 39 -10.11 -2.93 1.16
N THR A 40 -9.65 -4.09 1.64
CA THR A 40 -8.23 -4.48 1.58
C THR A 40 -7.71 -4.53 0.15
N ILE A 41 -8.47 -5.13 -0.77
CA ILE A 41 -8.11 -5.22 -2.18
C ILE A 41 -8.03 -3.82 -2.80
N ILE A 42 -9.03 -2.98 -2.58
CA ILE A 42 -9.08 -1.62 -3.11
C ILE A 42 -7.86 -0.81 -2.63
N TRP A 43 -7.57 -0.84 -1.33
CA TRP A 43 -6.41 -0.13 -0.76
C TRP A 43 -5.07 -0.69 -1.25
N SER A 44 -4.98 -2.00 -1.44
CA SER A 44 -3.79 -2.64 -2.01
C SER A 44 -3.56 -2.24 -3.47
N LEU A 45 -4.63 -2.04 -4.25
CA LEU A 45 -4.54 -1.53 -5.62
C LEU A 45 -4.18 -0.04 -5.61
N LEU A 46 -4.78 0.75 -4.73
CA LEU A 46 -4.49 2.18 -4.57
C LEU A 46 -3.01 2.40 -4.24
N SER A 47 -2.38 1.55 -3.42
CA SER A 47 -0.95 1.69 -3.11
C SER A 47 -0.04 1.58 -4.35
N TYR A 48 -0.50 0.91 -5.42
CA TYR A 48 0.21 0.88 -6.71
C TYR A 48 -0.11 2.08 -7.62
N GLY A 49 -1.08 2.92 -7.25
CA GLY A 49 -1.58 4.03 -8.07
C GLY A 49 -0.47 4.97 -8.52
N LEU A 50 0.42 5.39 -7.60
CA LEU A 50 1.55 6.25 -7.95
C LEU A 50 2.49 5.59 -8.97
N TYR A 51 2.87 4.33 -8.75
CA TYR A 51 3.75 3.61 -9.68
C TYR A 51 3.11 3.49 -11.08
N ILE A 52 1.83 3.15 -11.14
CA ILE A 52 1.08 3.04 -12.41
C ILE A 52 1.07 4.40 -13.13
N LEU A 53 0.78 5.49 -12.41
CA LEU A 53 0.80 6.84 -12.95
C LEU A 53 2.17 7.19 -13.53
N LEU A 54 3.24 6.98 -12.76
CA LEU A 54 4.62 7.23 -13.21
C LEU A 54 4.98 6.40 -14.43
N LYS A 55 4.56 5.13 -14.47
CA LYS A 55 4.78 4.24 -15.62
C LYS A 55 4.07 4.73 -16.87
N ILE A 56 2.83 5.21 -16.76
CA ILE A 56 2.09 5.81 -17.87
C ILE A 56 2.81 7.06 -18.37
N LEU A 57 3.18 7.97 -17.46
CA LEU A 57 3.90 9.21 -17.79
C LEU A 57 5.27 8.97 -18.43
N SER A 58 5.94 7.87 -18.06
CA SER A 58 7.23 7.50 -18.66
C SER A 58 7.12 7.15 -20.14
N LYS A 59 5.97 6.61 -20.59
CA LYS A 59 5.74 6.25 -21.99
C LYS A 59 5.54 7.47 -22.89
N THR A 60 5.06 8.58 -22.32
CA THR A 60 4.68 9.79 -23.08
C THR A 60 5.76 10.88 -23.08
N LYS A 61 7.00 10.58 -22.64
CA LYS A 61 8.11 11.54 -22.42
C LYS A 61 7.83 12.66 -21.39
N ILE A 62 6.58 12.82 -20.93
CA ILE A 62 6.15 13.83 -19.95
C ILE A 62 6.93 13.67 -18.64
N LEU A 63 7.17 12.43 -18.21
CA LEU A 63 7.90 12.18 -16.97
C LEU A 63 9.30 12.77 -16.97
N ASN A 64 10.01 12.73 -18.11
CA ASN A 64 11.34 13.32 -18.24
C ASN A 64 11.29 14.86 -18.11
N ILE A 65 10.28 15.49 -18.71
CA ILE A 65 10.06 16.94 -18.61
C ILE A 65 9.78 17.33 -17.15
N LEU A 66 8.89 16.60 -16.48
CA LEU A 66 8.58 16.82 -15.05
C LEU A 66 9.82 16.63 -14.18
N PHE A 67 10.60 15.58 -14.43
CA PHE A 67 11.82 15.31 -13.69
C PHE A 67 12.85 16.44 -13.83
N LYS A 68 13.07 16.98 -15.04
CA LYS A 68 13.97 18.12 -15.25
C LYS A 68 13.50 19.40 -14.55
N LYS A 69 12.18 19.66 -14.55
CA LYS A 69 11.61 20.87 -13.92
C LYS A 69 11.55 20.77 -12.40
N ALA A 70 11.36 19.57 -11.85
CA ALA A 70 11.04 19.36 -10.44
C ALA A 70 11.78 18.14 -9.87
N LYS A 71 13.10 18.06 -10.12
CA LYS A 71 13.96 16.92 -9.72
C LYS A 71 13.76 16.53 -8.26
N PHE A 72 13.86 17.50 -7.36
CA PHE A 72 13.70 17.27 -5.92
C PHE A 72 12.35 16.61 -5.60
N ILE A 73 11.25 17.21 -6.06
CA ILE A 73 9.89 16.69 -5.80
C ILE A 73 9.74 15.28 -6.36
N MET A 74 10.18 15.04 -7.59
CA MET A 74 10.05 13.74 -8.24
C MET A 74 10.84 12.65 -7.52
N THR A 75 12.02 12.94 -6.98
CA THR A 75 12.81 11.99 -6.19
C THR A 75 12.11 11.61 -4.88
N TYR A 76 11.47 12.56 -4.20
CA TYR A 76 10.84 12.32 -2.90
C TYR A 76 9.39 11.86 -2.96
N LEU A 77 8.70 12.06 -4.08
CA LEU A 77 7.27 11.74 -4.23
C LEU A 77 6.91 10.28 -3.84
N PRO A 78 7.69 9.23 -4.21
CA PRO A 78 7.38 7.87 -3.77
C PRO A 78 7.52 7.64 -2.27
N TYR A 79 8.38 8.40 -1.59
CA TYR A 79 8.56 8.30 -0.13
C TYR A 79 7.45 9.04 0.61
N ILE A 80 7.00 10.19 0.12
CA ILE A 80 5.83 10.89 0.67
C ILE A 80 4.61 9.96 0.59
N TYR A 81 4.43 9.30 -0.56
CA TYR A 81 3.33 8.35 -0.74
C TYR A 81 3.45 7.12 0.18
N LEU A 82 4.66 6.61 0.41
CA LEU A 82 4.92 5.56 1.40
C LEU A 82 4.52 5.99 2.81
N ILE A 83 4.92 7.19 3.24
CA ILE A 83 4.64 7.71 4.58
C ILE A 83 3.13 7.79 4.84
N ILE A 84 2.35 8.24 3.86
CA ILE A 84 0.88 8.32 3.98
C ILE A 84 0.28 6.94 4.29
N PHE A 85 0.68 5.90 3.55
CA PHE A 85 0.18 4.53 3.79
C PHE A 85 0.70 3.92 5.10
N LEU A 86 1.92 4.27 5.52
CA LEU A 86 2.44 3.83 6.82
C LEU A 86 1.68 4.47 7.98
N LEU A 87 1.31 5.76 7.86
CA LEU A 87 0.45 6.43 8.83
C LEU A 87 -0.93 5.78 8.90
N GLU A 88 -1.54 5.49 7.76
CA GLU A 88 -2.83 4.79 7.68
C GLU A 88 -2.76 3.41 8.35
N ALA A 89 -1.69 2.65 8.10
CA ALA A 89 -1.47 1.36 8.74
C ALA A 89 -1.26 1.46 10.25
N PHE A 90 -0.56 2.49 10.71
CA PHE A 90 -0.38 2.75 12.13
C PHE A 90 -1.70 3.10 12.81
N ILE A 91 -2.51 3.96 12.19
CA ILE A 91 -3.88 4.25 12.64
C ILE A 91 -4.67 2.96 12.70
N GLY A 92 -4.61 2.13 11.65
CA GLY A 92 -5.34 0.87 11.62
C GLY A 92 -4.92 -0.10 12.73
N LEU A 93 -3.63 -0.16 13.08
CA LEU A 93 -3.15 -0.94 14.22
C LEU A 93 -3.78 -0.45 15.53
N VAL A 94 -3.76 0.86 15.78
CA VAL A 94 -4.35 1.48 16.98
C VAL A 94 -5.85 1.19 17.05
N MET A 95 -6.57 1.40 15.95
CA MET A 95 -8.01 1.18 15.88
C MET A 95 -8.40 -0.28 16.14
N VAL A 96 -7.66 -1.24 15.57
CA VAL A 96 -7.94 -2.68 15.75
C VAL A 96 -7.56 -3.16 17.15
N PHE A 97 -6.35 -2.84 17.63
CA PHE A 97 -5.84 -3.47 18.86
C PHE A 97 -6.26 -2.75 20.14
N ILE A 98 -6.42 -1.42 20.10
CA ILE A 98 -6.80 -0.60 21.26
C ILE A 98 -8.30 -0.35 21.29
N PHE A 99 -8.87 0.16 20.19
CA PHE A 99 -10.28 0.56 20.12
C PHE A 99 -11.23 -0.55 19.66
N LYS A 100 -10.71 -1.73 19.29
CA LYS A 100 -11.49 -2.89 18.85
C LYS A 100 -12.37 -2.63 17.61
N GLU A 101 -11.92 -1.73 16.73
CA GLU A 101 -12.62 -1.43 15.47
C GLU A 101 -12.10 -2.32 14.33
N TYR A 102 -12.79 -3.43 14.07
CA TYR A 102 -12.41 -4.40 13.04
C TYR A 102 -12.32 -3.79 11.63
N ASN A 103 -13.07 -2.72 11.37
CA ASN A 103 -13.15 -2.08 10.07
C ASN A 103 -11.82 -1.53 9.58
N TYR A 104 -10.83 -1.36 10.45
CA TYR A 104 -9.50 -0.86 10.09
C TYR A 104 -8.47 -1.95 9.80
N ALA A 105 -8.82 -3.24 9.99
CA ALA A 105 -7.90 -4.34 9.69
C ALA A 105 -7.51 -4.42 8.20
N TYR A 106 -8.25 -3.74 7.31
CA TYR A 106 -7.90 -3.68 5.88
C TYR A 106 -6.53 -3.05 5.62
N ALA A 107 -6.05 -2.19 6.52
CA ALA A 107 -4.86 -1.37 6.31
C ALA A 107 -3.56 -2.18 6.41
N PHE A 108 -3.61 -3.43 6.87
CA PHE A 108 -2.41 -4.24 7.08
C PHE A 108 -1.78 -4.71 5.77
N LEU A 109 -2.53 -5.36 4.87
CA LEU A 109 -1.98 -5.85 3.59
C LEU A 109 -1.41 -4.74 2.69
N PRO A 110 -2.04 -3.55 2.58
CA PRO A 110 -1.52 -2.41 1.82
C PRO A 110 -0.09 -1.99 2.16
N ILE A 111 0.43 -2.29 3.36
CA ILE A 111 1.82 -1.99 3.75
C ILE A 111 2.82 -2.69 2.81
N LEU A 112 2.57 -3.96 2.48
CA LEU A 112 3.46 -4.71 1.61
C LEU A 112 3.41 -4.19 0.18
N THR A 113 2.21 -3.88 -0.30
CA THR A 113 2.02 -3.41 -1.66
C THR A 113 2.57 -2.00 -1.84
N ILE A 114 2.48 -1.12 -0.84
CA ILE A 114 3.11 0.20 -0.91
C ILE A 114 4.64 0.11 -0.89
N ILE A 115 5.25 -0.72 -0.02
CA ILE A 115 6.72 -0.86 0.03
C ILE A 115 7.25 -1.32 -1.34
N HIS A 116 6.58 -2.31 -1.94
CA HIS A 116 6.95 -2.78 -3.27
C HIS A 116 6.71 -1.73 -4.36
N ALA A 117 5.58 -1.03 -4.34
CA ALA A 117 5.25 0.02 -5.30
C ALA A 117 6.22 1.21 -5.20
N THR A 118 6.64 1.59 -4.00
CA THR A 118 7.65 2.64 -3.77
C THR A 118 9.00 2.23 -4.36
N LYS A 119 9.43 0.98 -4.16
CA LYS A 119 10.66 0.47 -4.80
C LYS A 119 10.59 0.57 -6.33
N LEU A 120 9.50 0.07 -6.93
CA LEU A 120 9.31 0.14 -8.38
C LEU A 120 9.26 1.57 -8.92
N SER A 121 8.66 2.48 -8.15
CA SER A 121 8.60 3.91 -8.50
C SER A 121 9.99 4.54 -8.48
N GLN A 122 10.79 4.24 -7.45
CA GLN A 122 12.17 4.71 -7.34
C GLN A 122 13.06 4.15 -8.45
N ASP A 123 12.96 2.85 -8.76
CA ASP A 123 13.69 2.24 -9.87
C ASP A 123 13.38 2.92 -11.22
N LEU A 124 12.15 3.42 -11.38
CA LEU A 124 11.72 4.12 -12.58
C LEU A 124 12.25 5.57 -12.60
N ILE A 125 12.19 6.29 -11.48
CA ILE A 125 12.73 7.66 -11.34
C ILE A 125 14.26 7.67 -11.50
N ASN A 126 14.95 6.67 -10.94
CA ASN A 126 16.41 6.60 -10.96
C ASN A 126 17.00 6.48 -12.38
N LYS A 127 16.23 5.97 -13.34
CA LYS A 127 16.62 5.96 -14.76
C LYS A 127 16.84 7.36 -15.34
N PHE A 128 16.22 8.38 -14.73
CA PHE A 128 16.33 9.77 -15.15
C PHE A 128 17.36 10.56 -14.32
N THR A 129 17.88 10.01 -13.22
CA THR A 129 18.96 10.63 -12.43
C THR A 129 20.37 10.34 -12.95
N THR A 130 20.57 9.23 -13.67
CA THR A 130 21.90 8.75 -14.14
C THR A 130 22.33 9.30 -15.51
N TYR A 131 21.73 10.39 -15.98
CA TYR A 131 22.14 11.12 -17.19
C TYR A 131 22.24 12.62 -16.92
#